data_AF-Q01RW4-F1
#
_entry.id   AF-Q01RW4-F1
#
_cell.length_a   1.000
_cell.length_b   1.000
_cell.length_c   1.000
_cell.angle_alpha   90.00
_cell.angle_beta   90.00
_cell.angle_gamma   90.00
#
_symmetry.space_group_name_H-M   'P 1'
#
loop_
_entity.id
_entity.type
_entity.pdbx_description
1 polymer ?
#
loop_
_entity_poly.entity_id
_entity_poly.type
_entity_poly.pdbx_seq_one_letter_code
_entity_poly.pdbx_strand_id
1 'polypeptide(L)'
;MSQNAITIQIDHPDLPPGPIQGFRFFWAYYVTGFNQPKHCQPGFKGTLSRQLNTYTARSGALYVMDERKLVPYLYVCGVGCGAKTLLFQKNFHLPLKPEHGAREVRKTYNGYRVTVENAAAMPIPELEDGWKGLDRETTRCKNFRFAVAQFGWTD
;
A
#
# COMPACT_ATOMS: atom_id res chain seq x y z
N MET A 1 -11.25 -20.39 7.32
CA MET A 1 -10.20 -19.43 6.97
C MET A 1 -9.20 -20.13 6.07
N SER A 2 -8.87 -19.56 4.91
CA SER A 2 -7.83 -20.12 4.04
C SER A 2 -6.49 -20.05 4.78
N GLN A 3 -5.78 -21.18 4.93
CA GLN A 3 -4.47 -21.21 5.60
C GLN A 3 -3.42 -20.31 4.91
N ASN A 4 -3.69 -19.81 3.70
CA ASN A 4 -2.74 -19.06 2.87
C ASN A 4 -3.14 -17.59 2.65
N ALA A 5 -4.20 -17.10 3.30
CA ALA A 5 -4.58 -15.70 3.14
C ALA A 5 -3.50 -14.78 3.72
N ILE A 6 -3.23 -13.67 3.02
CA ILE A 6 -2.43 -12.57 3.58
C ILE A 6 -3.18 -12.05 4.79
N THR A 7 -2.50 -11.96 5.94
CA THR A 7 -3.04 -11.28 7.11
C THR A 7 -2.26 -10.01 7.38
N ILE A 8 -2.96 -8.98 7.85
CA ILE A 8 -2.35 -7.71 8.25
C ILE A 8 -2.84 -7.38 9.64
N GLN A 9 -1.90 -7.21 10.57
CA GLN A 9 -2.16 -6.69 11.90
C GLN A 9 -1.53 -5.30 12.01
N ILE A 10 -2.27 -4.34 12.57
CA ILE A 10 -1.80 -2.98 12.77
C ILE A 10 -1.91 -2.67 14.26
N ASP A 11 -0.82 -2.31 14.91
CA ASP A 11 -0.79 -1.97 16.33
C ASP A 11 -0.01 -0.69 16.58
N HIS A 12 -0.20 -0.09 17.76
CA HIS A 12 0.60 1.03 18.23
C HIS A 12 1.09 0.70 19.66
N PRO A 13 2.38 0.94 19.99
CA PRO A 13 2.88 0.64 21.33
C PRO A 13 2.20 1.47 22.44
N ASP A 14 1.89 2.73 22.14
CA ASP A 14 1.43 3.70 23.15
C ASP A 14 -0.05 4.08 23.05
N LEU A 15 -0.75 3.67 21.99
CA LEU A 15 -2.14 4.07 21.75
C LEU A 15 -3.06 2.85 21.89
N PRO A 16 -4.24 3.00 22.53
CA PRO A 16 -5.21 1.91 22.60
C PRO A 16 -5.76 1.56 21.21
N PRO A 17 -6.29 0.33 21.02
CA PRO A 17 -6.97 -0.06 19.79
C PRO A 17 -8.07 0.93 19.39
N GLY A 18 -8.09 1.29 18.12
CA GLY A 18 -9.01 2.31 17.61
C GLY A 18 -8.69 2.74 16.18
N PRO A 19 -9.43 3.72 15.61
CA PRO A 19 -9.17 4.23 14.26
C PRO A 19 -7.72 4.64 14.07
N ILE A 20 -7.15 4.34 12.89
CA ILE A 20 -5.79 4.76 12.54
C ILE A 20 -5.73 6.28 12.43
N GLN A 21 -4.79 6.90 13.14
CA GLN A 21 -4.62 8.35 13.21
C GLN A 21 -3.41 8.83 12.40
N GLY A 22 -3.35 10.12 12.10
CA GLY A 22 -2.21 10.74 11.40
C GLY A 22 -2.16 10.48 9.89
N PHE A 23 -3.18 9.84 9.33
CA PHE A 23 -3.31 9.60 7.90
C PHE A 23 -4.62 10.19 7.37
N ARG A 24 -4.55 10.89 6.24
CA ARG A 24 -5.72 11.33 5.47
C ARG A 24 -6.42 10.12 4.84
N PHE A 25 -5.63 9.15 4.40
CA PHE A 25 -6.11 7.90 3.83
C PHE A 25 -5.25 6.75 4.33
N PHE A 26 -5.87 5.62 4.65
CA PHE A 26 -5.14 4.39 4.97
C PHE A 26 -5.91 3.20 4.43
N TRP A 27 -5.39 2.53 3.42
CA TRP A 27 -6.14 1.50 2.69
C TRP A 27 -5.25 0.40 2.14
N ALA A 28 -5.87 -0.75 1.86
CA ALA A 28 -5.32 -1.82 1.05
C ALA A 28 -6.07 -1.91 -0.29
N TYR A 29 -5.34 -2.22 -1.36
CA TYR A 29 -5.88 -2.36 -2.70
C TYR A 29 -5.36 -3.64 -3.34
N TYR A 30 -6.27 -4.45 -3.86
CA TYR A 30 -5.96 -5.65 -4.63
C TYR A 30 -5.58 -5.23 -6.05
N VAL A 31 -4.28 -5.18 -6.37
CA VAL A 31 -3.79 -4.66 -7.64
C VAL A 31 -3.66 -5.80 -8.65
N THR A 32 -4.29 -5.66 -9.81
CA THR A 32 -4.26 -6.64 -10.90
C THR A 32 -3.70 -6.08 -12.20
N GLY A 33 -3.42 -4.78 -12.26
CA GLY A 33 -2.84 -4.16 -13.44
C GLY A 33 -2.60 -2.66 -13.28
N PHE A 34 -2.24 -2.05 -14.41
CA PHE A 34 -1.84 -0.65 -14.50
C PHE A 34 -2.69 0.12 -15.51
N ASN A 35 -3.09 1.33 -15.14
CA ASN A 35 -3.75 2.33 -15.95
C ASN A 35 -2.76 3.49 -16.20
N GLN A 36 -1.94 3.35 -17.25
CA GLN A 36 -0.80 4.23 -17.56
C GLN A 36 -1.10 5.74 -17.57
N PRO A 37 -2.26 6.23 -18.06
CA PRO A 37 -2.58 7.66 -18.07
C PRO A 37 -2.84 8.28 -16.68
N LYS A 38 -2.82 7.49 -15.60
CA LYS A 38 -3.14 7.94 -14.24
C LYS A 38 -2.01 7.56 -13.28
N HIS A 39 -1.78 8.41 -12.29
CA HIS A 39 -0.88 8.14 -11.15
C HIS A 39 -1.68 8.02 -9.84
N CYS A 40 -0.99 7.80 -8.72
CA CYS A 40 -1.58 7.53 -7.40
C CYS A 40 -2.47 6.27 -7.41
N GLN A 41 -3.50 6.20 -6.57
CA GLN A 41 -4.43 5.07 -6.53
C GLN A 41 -5.14 4.83 -7.87
N PRO A 42 -5.61 5.85 -8.62
CA PRO A 42 -6.26 5.65 -9.92
C PRO A 42 -5.36 5.02 -11.01
N GLY A 43 -4.04 4.99 -10.81
CA GLY A 43 -3.11 4.26 -11.65
C GLY A 43 -3.25 2.74 -11.53
N PHE A 44 -3.82 2.21 -10.43
CA PHE A 44 -4.05 0.78 -10.30
C PHE A 44 -5.34 0.33 -11.00
N LYS A 45 -5.28 -0.83 -11.66
CA LYS A 45 -6.46 -1.65 -11.97
C LYS A 45 -6.65 -2.65 -10.83
N GLY A 46 -7.89 -2.86 -10.41
CA GLY A 46 -8.22 -3.80 -9.34
C GLY A 46 -9.35 -3.31 -8.44
N THR A 47 -9.25 -3.55 -7.13
CA THR A 47 -10.33 -3.17 -6.19
C THR A 47 -9.78 -2.78 -4.82
N LEU A 48 -10.35 -1.74 -4.23
CA LEU A 48 -10.09 -1.34 -2.84
C LEU A 48 -10.65 -2.39 -1.87
N SER A 49 -9.93 -2.72 -0.81
CA SER A 49 -10.43 -3.60 0.25
C SER A 49 -11.60 -2.95 1.01
N ARG A 50 -12.68 -3.71 1.24
CA ARG A 50 -13.79 -3.28 2.10
C ARG A 50 -13.44 -3.48 3.58
N GLN A 51 -12.53 -4.40 3.87
CA GLN A 51 -12.05 -4.67 5.24
C GLN A 51 -11.02 -3.63 5.70
N LEU A 52 -10.01 -3.33 4.87
CA LEU A 52 -8.94 -2.38 5.20
C LEU A 52 -9.00 -1.18 4.25
N ASN A 53 -9.81 -0.18 4.60
CA ASN A 53 -9.86 1.13 3.96
C ASN A 53 -9.93 2.23 5.01
N THR A 54 -9.88 3.49 4.58
CA THR A 54 -9.77 4.67 5.46
C THR A 54 -10.86 4.71 6.54
N TYR A 55 -12.06 4.19 6.27
CA TYR A 55 -13.18 4.23 7.22
C TYR A 55 -13.21 3.03 8.17
N THR A 56 -12.52 1.94 7.82
CA THR A 56 -12.54 0.67 8.56
C THR A 56 -11.18 0.32 9.18
N ALA A 57 -10.12 1.03 8.79
CA ALA A 57 -8.76 0.85 9.30
C ALA A 57 -8.69 1.20 10.79
N ARG A 58 -8.31 0.23 11.60
CA ARG A 58 -8.21 0.27 13.05
C ARG A 58 -6.96 -0.47 13.49
N SER A 59 -6.34 0.04 14.53
CA SER A 59 -5.30 -0.65 15.28
C SER A 59 -5.90 -1.66 16.24
N GLY A 60 -5.13 -2.71 16.59
CA GLY A 60 -5.59 -3.86 17.38
C GLY A 60 -6.49 -4.82 16.60
N ALA A 61 -6.69 -4.60 15.30
CA ALA A 61 -7.47 -5.47 14.43
C ALA A 61 -6.55 -6.36 13.57
N LEU A 62 -7.02 -7.59 13.31
CA LEU A 62 -6.44 -8.50 12.34
C LEU A 62 -7.31 -8.49 11.07
N TYR A 63 -6.71 -8.10 9.94
CA TYR A 63 -7.34 -8.12 8.63
C TYR A 63 -6.95 -9.39 7.89
N VAL A 64 -7.92 -10.17 7.45
CA VAL A 64 -7.70 -11.34 6.58
C VAL A 64 -8.05 -10.92 5.16
N MET A 65 -7.04 -10.83 4.30
CA MET A 65 -7.17 -10.25 2.96
C MET A 65 -7.63 -11.28 1.93
N ASP A 66 -8.81 -11.87 2.16
CA ASP A 66 -9.38 -12.99 1.39
C ASP A 66 -10.60 -12.59 0.53
N GLU A 67 -10.86 -11.29 0.39
CA GLU A 67 -11.99 -10.77 -0.42
C GLU A 67 -11.86 -11.13 -1.91
N ARG A 68 -10.67 -11.55 -2.35
CA ARG A 68 -10.36 -11.94 -3.73
C ARG A 68 -9.51 -13.21 -3.74
N LYS A 69 -9.90 -14.18 -4.57
CA LYS A 69 -9.25 -15.51 -4.63
C LYS A 69 -7.90 -15.53 -5.34
N LEU A 70 -7.64 -14.59 -6.27
CA LEU A 70 -6.42 -14.54 -7.08
C LEU A 70 -6.05 -13.08 -7.34
N VAL A 71 -5.06 -12.59 -6.61
CA VAL A 71 -4.53 -11.23 -6.75
C VAL A 71 -3.01 -11.33 -6.84
N PRO A 72 -2.36 -10.76 -7.88
CA PRO A 72 -0.92 -10.85 -7.99
C PRO A 72 -0.24 -10.01 -6.90
N TYR A 73 -0.87 -8.90 -6.51
CA TYR A 73 -0.33 -8.01 -5.49
C TYR A 73 -1.43 -7.44 -4.58
N LEU A 74 -1.06 -7.21 -3.32
CA LEU A 74 -1.80 -6.38 -2.39
C LEU A 74 -0.97 -5.11 -2.12
N TYR A 75 -1.59 -3.94 -2.17
CA TYR A 75 -0.89 -2.68 -1.93
C TYR A 75 -1.49 -1.96 -0.74
N VAL A 76 -0.72 -1.79 0.33
CA VAL A 76 -1.12 -1.00 1.50
C VAL A 76 -0.54 0.40 1.38
N CYS A 77 -1.39 1.42 1.46
CA CYS A 77 -1.01 2.83 1.32
C CYS A 77 -1.60 3.66 2.46
N GLY A 78 -0.75 4.43 3.11
CA GLY A 78 -1.12 5.46 4.06
C GLY A 78 -0.68 6.83 3.54
N VAL A 79 -1.60 7.75 3.31
CA VAL A 79 -1.27 9.15 2.94
C VAL A 79 -1.27 10.00 4.19
N GLY A 80 -0.11 10.52 4.58
CA GLY A 80 0.06 11.29 5.81
C GLY A 80 -0.71 12.62 5.81
N CYS A 81 -0.80 13.28 6.96
CA CYS A 81 -1.38 14.61 7.10
C CYS A 81 -0.30 15.73 7.13
N GLY A 82 -0.69 16.94 6.72
CA GLY A 82 0.14 18.14 6.79
C GLY A 82 0.58 18.68 5.42
N ALA A 83 1.62 19.52 5.41
CA ALA A 83 2.13 20.19 4.22
C ALA A 83 2.61 19.19 3.14
N LYS A 84 2.27 19.44 1.86
CA LYS A 84 2.63 18.58 0.72
C LYS A 84 4.13 18.26 0.67
N THR A 85 4.96 19.23 1.03
CA THR A 85 6.43 19.12 1.04
C THR A 85 6.96 18.10 2.06
N LEU A 86 6.19 17.71 3.07
CA LEU A 86 6.57 16.73 4.09
C LEU A 86 5.93 15.35 3.87
N LEU A 87 4.94 15.25 2.96
CA LEU A 87 4.20 14.00 2.75
C LEU A 87 5.09 12.85 2.27
N PHE A 88 6.19 13.14 1.56
CA PHE A 88 7.10 12.08 1.11
C PHE A 88 7.73 11.28 2.25
N GLN A 89 7.87 11.87 3.43
CA GLN A 89 8.38 11.21 4.64
C GLN A 89 7.27 10.54 5.45
N LYS A 90 6.03 11.02 5.32
CA LYS A 90 4.88 10.57 6.10
C LYS A 90 4.05 9.51 5.37
N ASN A 91 4.16 9.41 4.06
CA ASN A 91 3.42 8.44 3.28
C ASN A 91 3.99 7.04 3.49
N PHE A 92 3.11 6.11 3.85
CA PHE A 92 3.39 4.70 3.98
C PHE A 92 3.02 3.99 2.68
N HIS A 93 3.93 3.19 2.15
CA HIS A 93 3.69 2.37 0.96
C HIS A 93 4.30 0.99 1.20
N LEU A 94 3.47 -0.04 1.07
CA LEU A 94 3.86 -1.42 1.25
C LEU A 94 3.17 -2.27 0.17
N PRO A 95 3.78 -2.41 -1.02
CA PRO A 95 3.37 -3.42 -1.98
C PRO A 95 3.80 -4.80 -1.48
N LEU A 96 2.91 -5.76 -1.64
CA LEU A 96 3.05 -7.12 -1.14
C LEU A 96 2.76 -8.09 -2.27
N LYS A 97 3.59 -9.12 -2.39
CA LYS A 97 3.33 -10.29 -3.24
C LYS A 97 2.96 -11.47 -2.34
N PRO A 98 1.87 -12.20 -2.60
CA PRO A 98 1.53 -13.40 -1.84
C PRO A 98 2.69 -14.39 -1.84
N GLU A 99 3.11 -14.81 -0.64
CA GLU A 99 4.23 -15.74 -0.44
C GLU A 99 4.00 -16.46 0.90
N HIS A 100 3.62 -17.73 0.82
CA HIS A 100 3.21 -18.51 2.01
C HIS A 100 4.37 -18.63 3.02
N GLY A 101 4.08 -18.32 4.29
CA GLY A 101 5.07 -18.33 5.37
C GLY A 101 6.02 -17.13 5.40
N ALA A 102 5.98 -16.23 4.40
CA ALA A 102 6.71 -14.98 4.47
C ALA A 102 6.08 -14.04 5.50
N ARG A 103 6.94 -13.25 6.15
CA ARG A 103 6.54 -12.31 7.20
C ARG A 103 7.24 -10.98 7.02
N GLU A 104 6.47 -9.90 7.11
CA GLU A 104 6.96 -8.54 6.98
C GLU A 104 6.50 -7.66 8.13
N VAL A 105 7.39 -6.79 8.63
CA VAL A 105 7.05 -5.82 9.66
C VAL A 105 7.58 -4.45 9.26
N ARG A 106 6.69 -3.45 9.21
CA ARG A 106 7.05 -2.07 8.92
C ARG A 106 6.51 -1.12 9.98
N LYS A 107 7.26 -0.06 10.24
CA LYS A 107 6.81 1.05 11.09
C LYS A 107 6.35 2.21 10.21
N THR A 108 5.25 2.85 10.57
CA THR A 108 4.85 4.13 9.99
C THR A 108 5.61 5.27 10.64
N TYR A 109 5.55 6.46 10.03
CA TYR A 109 6.22 7.67 10.54
C TYR A 109 5.75 8.07 11.95
N ASN A 110 4.53 7.69 12.32
CA ASN A 110 3.88 8.01 13.59
C ASN A 110 3.75 6.79 14.51
N GLY A 111 4.60 5.78 14.37
CA GLY A 111 4.77 4.73 15.39
C GLY A 111 3.88 3.50 15.25
N TYR A 112 2.91 3.47 14.32
CA TYR A 112 2.15 2.25 14.05
C TYR A 112 3.08 1.17 13.48
N ARG A 113 2.88 -0.06 13.94
CA ARG A 113 3.53 -1.26 13.43
C ARG A 113 2.52 -2.01 12.57
N VAL A 114 2.87 -2.21 11.30
CA VAL A 114 2.13 -3.04 10.36
C VAL A 114 2.88 -4.36 10.22
N THR A 115 2.28 -5.43 10.73
CA THR A 115 2.78 -6.80 10.60
C THR A 115 1.96 -7.51 9.54
N VAL A 116 2.62 -8.19 8.62
CA VAL A 116 2.00 -8.94 7.53
C VAL A 116 2.51 -10.38 7.56
N GLU A 117 1.61 -11.34 7.41
CA GLU A 117 1.94 -12.76 7.23
C GLU A 117 1.45 -13.23 5.84
N ASN A 118 2.10 -14.27 5.31
CA ASN A 118 1.85 -14.86 3.99
C ASN A 118 2.08 -13.90 2.79
N ALA A 119 2.95 -12.90 2.96
CA ALA A 119 3.33 -12.02 1.87
C ALA A 119 4.74 -11.43 2.07
N ALA A 120 5.46 -11.24 0.97
CA ALA A 120 6.76 -10.58 0.95
C ALA A 120 6.64 -9.14 0.45
N ALA A 121 7.43 -8.22 1.01
CA ALA A 121 7.44 -6.82 0.59
C ALA A 121 8.18 -6.65 -0.72
N MET A 122 7.58 -5.93 -1.67
CA MET A 122 8.19 -5.65 -2.96
C MET A 122 8.94 -4.31 -2.95
N PRO A 123 10.07 -4.18 -3.65
CA PRO A 123 10.72 -2.89 -3.83
C PRO A 123 9.87 -1.98 -4.73
N ILE A 124 9.97 -0.67 -4.51
CA ILE A 124 9.42 0.34 -5.43
C ILE A 124 10.63 1.08 -6.03
N PRO A 125 11.08 0.73 -7.24
CA PRO A 125 12.22 1.40 -7.86
C PRO A 125 11.91 2.88 -8.12
N GLU A 126 12.94 3.73 -8.09
CA GLU A 126 12.83 5.13 -8.52
C GLU A 126 12.71 5.22 -10.04
N LEU A 127 12.08 6.29 -10.52
CA LEU A 127 12.12 6.71 -11.91
C LEU A 127 12.85 8.06 -11.97
N GLU A 128 13.55 8.32 -13.08
CA GLU A 128 14.19 9.61 -13.31
C GLU A 128 13.16 10.74 -13.45
N ASP A 129 13.55 11.96 -13.08
CA ASP A 129 12.72 13.13 -13.30
C ASP A 129 12.58 13.35 -14.82
N GLY A 130 11.34 13.49 -15.31
CA GLY A 130 11.07 13.62 -16.75
C GLY A 130 11.01 12.30 -17.52
N TRP A 131 11.08 11.14 -16.84
CA TRP A 131 10.99 9.83 -17.49
C TRP A 131 9.77 9.75 -18.43
N LYS A 132 10.02 9.40 -19.70
CA LYS A 132 9.00 9.35 -20.78
C LYS A 132 8.24 10.67 -20.99
N GLY A 133 8.86 11.80 -20.65
CA GLY A 133 8.25 13.14 -20.75
C GLY A 133 7.19 13.43 -19.69
N LEU A 134 7.07 12.59 -18.65
CA LEU A 134 6.10 12.77 -17.57
C LEU A 134 6.57 13.81 -16.55
N ASP A 135 5.62 14.48 -15.93
CA ASP A 135 5.91 15.44 -14.87
C ASP A 135 6.50 14.78 -13.61
N ARG A 136 7.17 15.61 -12.80
CA ARG A 136 7.84 15.17 -11.57
C ARG A 136 6.88 14.63 -10.49
N GLU A 137 5.64 15.08 -10.46
CA GLU A 137 4.65 14.55 -9.50
C GLU A 137 4.27 13.11 -9.85
N THR A 138 4.16 12.80 -11.14
CA THR A 138 3.92 11.46 -11.66
C THR A 138 5.13 10.54 -11.45
N THR A 139 6.34 10.93 -11.86
CA THR A 139 7.53 10.07 -11.75
C THR A 139 7.93 9.77 -10.30
N ARG A 140 7.63 10.67 -9.36
CA ARG A 140 7.87 10.45 -7.92
C ARG A 140 6.74 9.70 -7.21
N CYS A 141 5.61 9.46 -7.87
CA CYS A 141 4.49 8.76 -7.26
C CYS A 141 4.82 7.27 -7.03
N LYS A 142 4.89 6.83 -5.77
CA LYS A 142 5.23 5.45 -5.41
C LYS A 142 4.23 4.41 -5.92
N ASN A 143 2.94 4.76 -6.03
CA ASN A 143 1.94 3.88 -6.65
C ASN A 143 2.23 3.69 -8.15
N PHE A 144 2.52 4.79 -8.84
CA PHE A 144 2.82 4.78 -10.28
C PHE A 144 4.10 4.00 -10.57
N ARG A 145 5.18 4.30 -9.84
CA ARG A 145 6.46 3.57 -9.92
C ARG A 145 6.30 2.07 -9.70
N PHE A 146 5.52 1.68 -8.69
CA PHE A 146 5.22 0.26 -8.46
C PHE A 146 4.49 -0.35 -9.66
N ALA A 147 3.46 0.34 -10.18
CA ALA A 147 2.70 -0.16 -11.33
C ALA A 147 3.57 -0.31 -12.58
N VAL A 148 4.42 0.67 -12.89
CA VAL A 148 5.41 0.61 -13.99
C VAL A 148 6.35 -0.58 -13.79
N ALA A 149 6.88 -0.75 -12.57
CA ALA A 149 7.83 -1.82 -12.28
C ALA A 149 7.23 -3.23 -12.44
N GLN A 150 5.96 -3.41 -12.09
CA GLN A 150 5.32 -4.74 -12.09
C GLN A 150 4.55 -5.06 -13.38
N PHE A 151 4.06 -4.05 -14.09
CA PHE A 151 3.21 -4.25 -15.27
C PHE A 151 3.81 -3.67 -16.56
N GLY A 152 4.95 -2.99 -16.48
CA GLY A 152 5.62 -2.37 -17.60
C GLY A 152 4.99 -1.06 -18.04
N TRP A 153 5.63 -0.44 -19.02
CA TRP A 153 5.13 0.72 -19.75
C TRP A 153 5.16 0.41 -21.24
N THR A 154 4.05 0.70 -21.90
CA THR A 154 3.90 0.64 -23.35
C THR A 154 3.83 2.06 -23.89
N ASP A 155 4.60 2.33 -24.95
CA ASP A 155 4.60 3.59 -25.70
C ASP A 155 3.43 3.69 -26.68
#